data_AF-L0R5L9-F1
#
_entry.id   AF-L0R5L9-F1
#
_cell.length_a   1.000
_cell.length_b   1.000
_cell.length_c   1.000
_cell.angle_alpha   90.00
_cell.angle_beta   90.00
_cell.angle_gamma   90.00
#
_symmetry.space_group_name_H-M   'P 1'
#
loop_
_entity.id
_entity.type
_entity.pdbx_description
1 polymer ?
#
loop_
_entity_poly.entity_id
_entity_poly.type
_entity_poly.pdbx_seq_one_letter_code
_entity_poly.pdbx_strand_id
1 'polypeptide(L)'
;MDLPDLGKLPISEKAPSGQDVRYEPDFDALSQEISKLGSPTADSPTDWKKVIKLSTSILSTQSKHLQVATYYCYAMMKTEEMDGLFKGIHVLRDLLENFWDSLFPPVKRMKGRRGIIEWWVEKTGDYLSNTQSVVWNKEKRDQLLDNIGAVDVFLGENMEDAPLLRSLVNQLKSTIEVEKLEIPDETPTGASDTTPSMEEPSSSSATSLKPLGDAESPSKHFAGSDVTSKRSTDVESSQKDPAVSNDLSKTAGSTNTSAQKTVQDIQGEQPSGSVSAPPPIQKTGDTLSSNTQSQAYKDAEVVLKQGVALLAKAASAMRQQSPFDPVPYRLSRISAWIPVDSLPTATGGKTMLPPPDEQIISVITRLYSASDWQNLVDACESRVQQYLFWLDLSRYVFEAMENLGYQDICASVATETAIYAKRLKGIENLSFSDGTPFADIETKEWLKNIISGSKGLGISSKASGALDSLTTQTHGDEQSHGLRDGRQVHRIALEISAAEKMVLENRIDEALSYIMASKAASRSERERFLWKLGLCKILISAKQIVIASSYVDDILQGVETFNLKSWEPEIAVDALSIALTILRLQQNEGNEQKIASIIKEISLLDPIKALNII
;
A
#
# COMPACT_ATOMS: atom_id res chain seq x y z
N MET A 1 0.46 34.15 -19.16
CA MET A 1 0.19 33.30 -17.98
C MET A 1 0.97 32.05 -18.22
N ASP A 2 1.96 31.78 -17.38
CA ASP A 2 2.80 30.60 -17.57
C ASP A 2 1.97 29.37 -17.19
N LEU A 3 2.09 28.30 -17.98
CA LEU A 3 1.28 27.08 -17.81
C LEU A 3 1.30 26.49 -16.38
N PRO A 4 2.38 26.55 -15.56
CA PRO A 4 2.32 26.10 -14.17
C PRO A 4 1.33 26.84 -13.26
N ASP A 5 1.00 28.11 -13.52
CA ASP A 5 0.17 28.91 -12.58
C ASP A 5 -1.32 28.53 -12.56
N LEU A 6 -1.78 27.71 -13.52
CA LEU A 6 -3.19 27.33 -13.69
C LEU A 6 -3.80 26.67 -12.45
N GLY A 7 -3.02 25.88 -11.71
CA GLY A 7 -3.45 25.23 -10.48
C GLY A 7 -3.33 26.11 -9.22
N LYS A 8 -2.63 27.25 -9.30
CA LYS A 8 -2.21 28.05 -8.14
C LYS A 8 -2.96 29.37 -7.99
N LEU A 9 -3.23 30.06 -9.09
CA LEU A 9 -3.89 31.38 -9.05
C LEU A 9 -5.42 31.24 -8.94
N PRO A 10 -6.11 31.94 -8.02
CA PRO A 10 -7.57 31.92 -7.92
C PRO A 10 -8.23 32.59 -9.13
N ILE A 11 -9.47 32.17 -9.47
CA ILE A 11 -10.28 32.80 -10.52
C ILE A 11 -10.66 34.25 -10.14
N SER A 12 -11.02 34.47 -8.86
CA SER A 12 -11.27 35.79 -8.31
C SER A 12 -11.14 35.79 -6.79
N GLU A 13 -10.92 36.95 -6.16
CA GLU A 13 -10.85 37.08 -4.70
C GLU A 13 -12.14 36.64 -3.99
N LYS A 14 -13.30 36.83 -4.63
CA LYS A 14 -14.63 36.51 -4.06
C LYS A 14 -15.06 35.07 -4.27
N ALA A 15 -14.57 34.44 -5.33
CA ALA A 15 -14.83 33.05 -5.68
C ALA A 15 -13.51 32.43 -6.20
N PRO A 16 -12.65 31.92 -5.30
CA PRO A 16 -11.33 31.41 -5.66
C PRO A 16 -11.38 30.28 -6.70
N SER A 17 -12.38 29.41 -6.59
CA SER A 17 -12.64 28.31 -7.55
C SER A 17 -13.58 28.66 -8.71
N GLY A 18 -14.06 29.89 -8.82
CA GLY A 18 -15.02 30.28 -9.87
C GLY A 18 -16.40 29.63 -9.72
N GLN A 19 -17.03 29.24 -10.83
CA GLN A 19 -18.40 28.69 -10.89
C GLN A 19 -18.45 27.24 -11.42
N ASP A 20 -19.61 26.57 -11.32
CA ASP A 20 -19.80 25.23 -11.90
C ASP A 20 -20.03 25.35 -13.42
N VAL A 21 -19.08 24.87 -14.22
CA VAL A 21 -19.06 25.06 -15.68
C VAL A 21 -19.82 24.00 -16.49
N ARG A 22 -20.55 23.07 -15.84
CA ARG A 22 -21.25 21.95 -16.53
C ARG A 22 -22.25 22.35 -17.61
N TYR A 23 -22.66 23.61 -17.67
CA TYR A 23 -23.62 24.13 -18.66
C TYR A 23 -23.02 25.29 -19.49
N GLU A 24 -21.71 25.50 -19.40
CA GLU A 24 -21.01 26.54 -20.16
C GLU A 24 -20.54 25.98 -21.52
N PRO A 25 -20.62 26.76 -22.61
CA PRO A 25 -20.35 26.27 -23.96
C PRO A 25 -18.90 25.81 -24.16
N ASP A 26 -17.94 26.38 -23.42
CA ASP A 26 -16.54 25.92 -23.43
C ASP A 26 -16.40 24.49 -22.87
N PHE A 27 -17.17 24.14 -21.82
CA PHE A 27 -17.15 22.81 -21.20
C PHE A 27 -17.86 21.78 -22.07
N ASP A 28 -18.96 22.15 -22.72
CA ASP A 28 -19.64 21.30 -23.71
C ASP A 28 -18.73 21.04 -24.92
N ALA A 29 -18.08 22.08 -25.47
CA ALA A 29 -17.14 21.94 -26.58
C ALA A 29 -15.91 21.07 -26.21
N LEU A 30 -15.44 21.17 -24.97
CA LEU A 30 -14.37 20.33 -24.41
C LEU A 30 -14.82 18.87 -24.28
N SER A 31 -16.01 18.64 -23.72
CA SER A 31 -16.60 17.31 -23.51
C SER A 31 -16.89 16.61 -24.84
N GLN A 32 -17.38 17.34 -25.85
CA GLN A 32 -17.54 16.83 -27.22
C GLN A 32 -16.20 16.40 -27.84
N GLU A 33 -15.14 17.20 -27.67
CA GLU A 33 -13.82 16.86 -28.22
C GLU A 33 -13.22 15.61 -27.54
N ILE A 34 -13.38 15.48 -26.22
CA ILE A 34 -13.01 14.27 -25.47
C ILE A 34 -13.90 13.08 -25.84
N SER A 35 -15.20 13.25 -26.15
CA SER A 35 -16.08 12.12 -26.51
C SER A 35 -15.71 11.40 -27.82
N LYS A 36 -14.87 12.02 -28.66
CA LYS A 36 -14.27 11.36 -29.84
C LYS A 36 -13.28 10.26 -29.41
N LEU A 37 -12.69 10.35 -28.22
CA LEU A 37 -11.75 9.38 -27.69
C LEU A 37 -12.44 8.03 -27.43
N GLY A 38 -12.19 7.06 -28.29
CA GLY A 38 -12.80 5.73 -28.21
C GLY A 38 -14.12 5.59 -28.97
N SER A 39 -14.60 6.62 -29.67
CA SER A 39 -15.75 6.50 -30.57
C SER A 39 -15.29 5.95 -31.94
N PRO A 40 -15.74 4.76 -32.37
CA PRO A 40 -15.41 4.22 -33.70
C PRO A 40 -16.15 4.92 -34.83
N THR A 41 -17.09 5.83 -34.53
CA THR A 41 -17.88 6.59 -35.50
C THR A 41 -17.54 8.08 -35.50
N ALA A 42 -16.36 8.47 -35.00
CA ALA A 42 -15.92 9.86 -35.02
C ALA A 42 -15.40 10.27 -36.40
N ASP A 43 -15.93 11.35 -36.97
CA ASP A 43 -15.51 11.88 -38.29
C ASP A 43 -14.07 12.42 -38.31
N SER A 44 -13.48 12.68 -37.13
CA SER A 44 -12.11 13.16 -36.97
C SER A 44 -11.47 12.55 -35.72
N PRO A 45 -10.13 12.41 -35.67
CA PRO A 45 -9.43 12.20 -34.41
C PRO A 45 -9.65 13.38 -33.44
N THR A 46 -9.40 13.15 -32.15
CA THR A 46 -9.42 14.18 -31.09
C THR A 46 -8.34 15.24 -31.32
N ASP A 47 -8.73 16.52 -31.34
CA ASP A 47 -7.79 17.64 -31.39
C ASP A 47 -7.28 18.00 -29.98
N TRP A 48 -6.12 17.45 -29.61
CA TRP A 48 -5.48 17.71 -28.33
C TRP A 48 -5.08 19.18 -28.12
N LYS A 49 -4.78 19.94 -29.19
CA LYS A 49 -4.45 21.37 -29.06
C LYS A 49 -5.69 22.18 -28.72
N LYS A 50 -6.85 21.82 -29.30
CA LYS A 50 -8.16 22.37 -28.92
C LYS A 50 -8.53 22.02 -27.48
N VAL A 51 -8.30 20.77 -27.04
CA VAL A 51 -8.53 20.34 -25.64
C VAL A 51 -7.69 21.17 -24.67
N ILE A 52 -6.40 21.38 -24.94
CA ILE A 52 -5.51 22.25 -24.12
C ILE A 52 -6.07 23.68 -24.09
N LYS A 53 -6.39 24.27 -25.25
CA LYS A 53 -6.90 25.65 -25.34
C LYS A 53 -8.19 25.85 -24.52
N LEU A 54 -9.16 24.96 -24.67
CA LEU A 54 -10.44 25.03 -23.93
C LEU A 54 -10.23 24.82 -22.43
N SER A 55 -9.41 23.83 -22.05
CA SER A 55 -9.15 23.55 -20.63
C SER A 55 -8.42 24.71 -19.95
N THR A 56 -7.44 25.32 -20.62
CA THR A 56 -6.74 26.54 -20.16
C THR A 56 -7.70 27.72 -20.03
N SER A 57 -8.62 27.93 -20.98
CA SER A 57 -9.67 28.97 -20.91
C SER A 57 -10.48 28.83 -19.62
N ILE A 58 -11.04 27.63 -19.40
CA ILE A 58 -11.89 27.33 -18.25
C ILE A 58 -11.13 27.47 -16.92
N LEU A 59 -9.95 26.85 -16.81
CA LEU A 59 -9.14 26.82 -15.58
C LEU A 59 -8.55 28.19 -15.19
N SER A 60 -8.41 29.11 -16.14
CA SER A 60 -7.91 30.47 -15.87
C SER A 60 -9.01 31.51 -15.66
N THR A 61 -10.20 31.34 -16.26
CA THR A 61 -11.23 32.40 -16.27
C THR A 61 -12.58 32.03 -15.66
N GLN A 62 -12.96 30.74 -15.61
CA GLN A 62 -14.33 30.33 -15.27
C GLN A 62 -14.40 29.45 -14.01
N SER A 63 -13.55 28.42 -13.90
CA SER A 63 -13.70 27.38 -12.88
C SER A 63 -12.43 26.58 -12.61
N LYS A 64 -12.15 26.35 -11.33
CA LYS A 64 -11.25 25.29 -10.89
C LYS A 64 -12.04 23.99 -10.88
N HIS A 65 -12.02 23.27 -12.01
CA HIS A 65 -12.80 22.05 -12.23
C HIS A 65 -11.88 20.84 -12.44
N LEU A 66 -11.99 19.83 -11.59
CA LEU A 66 -11.10 18.66 -11.55
C LEU A 66 -11.06 17.92 -12.90
N GLN A 67 -12.23 17.68 -13.49
CA GLN A 67 -12.36 17.00 -14.79
C GLN A 67 -11.63 17.74 -15.92
N VAL A 68 -11.61 19.07 -15.85
CA VAL A 68 -10.96 19.92 -16.85
C VAL A 68 -9.44 19.87 -16.66
N ALA A 69 -8.96 19.82 -15.42
CA ALA A 69 -7.54 19.62 -15.11
C ALA A 69 -7.04 18.22 -15.51
N THR A 70 -7.82 17.16 -15.32
CA THR A 70 -7.46 15.82 -15.81
C THR A 70 -7.44 15.74 -17.34
N TYR A 71 -8.38 16.42 -18.03
CA TYR A 71 -8.36 16.53 -19.49
C TYR A 71 -7.18 17.36 -20.00
N TYR A 72 -6.86 18.47 -19.34
CA TYR A 72 -5.66 19.26 -19.60
C TYR A 72 -4.38 18.43 -19.45
N CYS A 73 -4.20 17.73 -18.32
CA CYS A 73 -3.03 16.89 -18.07
C CYS A 73 -2.89 15.78 -19.13
N TYR A 74 -3.99 15.09 -19.48
CA TYR A 74 -3.98 14.06 -20.51
C TYR A 74 -3.65 14.63 -21.90
N ALA A 75 -4.20 15.80 -22.25
CA ALA A 75 -3.93 16.44 -23.54
C ALA A 75 -2.51 16.98 -23.66
N MET A 76 -1.96 17.57 -22.58
CA MET A 76 -0.55 17.97 -22.51
C MET A 76 0.37 16.77 -22.76
N MET A 77 0.10 15.63 -22.12
CA MET A 77 0.84 14.38 -22.38
C MET A 77 0.69 13.88 -23.83
N LYS A 78 -0.44 14.14 -24.50
CA LYS A 78 -0.64 13.79 -25.91
C LYS A 78 0.03 14.76 -26.91
N THR A 79 0.45 15.96 -26.49
CA THR A 79 1.12 16.94 -27.37
C THR A 79 2.59 17.16 -27.07
N GLU A 80 3.01 16.96 -25.82
CA GLU A 80 4.37 17.21 -25.31
C GLU A 80 4.93 15.98 -24.57
N GLU A 81 4.31 14.80 -24.74
CA GLU A 81 4.78 13.52 -24.21
C GLU A 81 5.05 13.58 -22.69
N MET A 82 6.19 13.07 -22.23
CA MET A 82 6.56 13.06 -20.81
C MET A 82 6.73 14.47 -20.22
N ASP A 83 7.17 15.44 -21.02
CA ASP A 83 7.28 16.85 -20.60
C ASP A 83 5.89 17.48 -20.37
N GLY A 84 4.92 17.11 -21.22
CA GLY A 84 3.53 17.46 -21.04
C GLY A 84 2.92 16.83 -19.79
N LEU A 85 3.24 15.57 -19.52
CA LEU A 85 2.80 14.87 -18.31
C LEU A 85 3.35 15.52 -17.04
N PHE A 86 4.62 15.93 -17.02
CA PHE A 86 5.23 16.66 -15.90
C PHE A 86 4.51 17.97 -15.60
N LYS A 87 4.28 18.80 -16.62
CA LYS A 87 3.53 20.07 -16.48
C LYS A 87 2.09 19.82 -16.05
N GLY A 88 1.44 18.80 -16.61
CA GLY A 88 0.06 18.43 -16.30
C GLY A 88 -0.13 17.96 -14.85
N ILE A 89 0.76 17.11 -14.35
CA ILE A 89 0.74 16.64 -12.95
C ILE A 89 1.04 17.80 -11.99
N HIS A 90 1.97 18.70 -12.31
CA HIS A 90 2.23 19.89 -11.48
C HIS A 90 0.97 20.77 -11.34
N VAL A 91 0.28 21.05 -12.45
CA VAL A 91 -0.99 21.81 -12.42
C VAL A 91 -2.09 21.07 -11.66
N LEU A 92 -2.17 19.74 -11.77
CA LEU A 92 -3.14 18.93 -11.04
C LEU A 92 -2.85 18.93 -9.52
N ARG A 93 -1.58 18.82 -9.11
CA ARG A 93 -1.14 18.92 -7.71
C ARG A 93 -1.55 20.27 -7.12
N ASP A 94 -1.14 21.37 -7.77
CA ASP A 94 -1.45 22.73 -7.32
C ASP A 94 -2.97 22.94 -7.20
N LEU A 95 -3.76 22.45 -8.17
CA LEU A 95 -5.22 22.57 -8.13
C LEU A 95 -5.84 21.85 -6.92
N LEU A 96 -5.34 20.66 -6.60
CA LEU A 96 -5.80 19.88 -5.45
C LEU A 96 -5.43 20.60 -4.15
N GLU A 97 -4.15 20.92 -3.96
CA GLU A 97 -3.63 21.57 -2.74
C GLU A 97 -4.29 22.92 -2.43
N ASN A 98 -4.51 23.77 -3.45
CA ASN A 98 -5.00 25.14 -3.23
C ASN A 98 -6.53 25.27 -3.25
N PHE A 99 -7.26 24.34 -3.89
CA PHE A 99 -8.69 24.53 -4.17
C PHE A 99 -9.59 23.34 -3.79
N TRP A 100 -9.10 22.28 -3.14
CA TRP A 100 -9.88 21.06 -2.88
C TRP A 100 -11.29 21.27 -2.33
N ASP A 101 -11.49 22.11 -1.30
CA ASP A 101 -12.81 22.26 -0.69
C ASP A 101 -13.83 22.99 -1.58
N SER A 102 -13.35 23.85 -2.47
CA SER A 102 -14.17 24.74 -3.31
C SER A 102 -14.19 24.38 -4.80
N LEU A 103 -13.31 23.47 -5.25
CA LEU A 103 -13.26 23.03 -6.65
C LEU A 103 -14.48 22.19 -7.06
N PHE A 104 -14.72 22.14 -8.37
CA PHE A 104 -15.86 21.43 -8.97
C PHE A 104 -15.45 20.06 -9.54
N PRO A 105 -16.26 18.99 -9.41
CA PRO A 105 -17.50 18.90 -8.62
C PRO A 105 -17.27 19.14 -7.12
N PRO A 106 -18.26 19.67 -6.36
CA PRO A 106 -18.08 19.97 -4.94
C PRO A 106 -17.83 18.71 -4.10
N VAL A 107 -17.19 18.86 -2.93
CA VAL A 107 -16.87 17.80 -1.95
C VAL A 107 -18.04 16.82 -1.70
N LYS A 108 -19.27 17.31 -1.62
CA LYS A 108 -20.49 16.49 -1.46
C LYS A 108 -20.73 15.45 -2.59
N ARG A 109 -19.98 15.53 -3.69
CA ARG A 109 -20.00 14.59 -4.82
C ARG A 109 -18.66 13.81 -4.94
N MET A 110 -18.08 13.36 -3.82
CA MET A 110 -16.82 12.58 -3.82
C MET A 110 -16.79 11.42 -4.82
N LYS A 111 -17.89 10.65 -4.98
CA LYS A 111 -17.96 9.57 -6.00
C LYS A 111 -17.70 10.08 -7.43
N GLY A 112 -18.11 11.31 -7.74
CA GLY A 112 -17.81 11.97 -9.01
C GLY A 112 -16.35 12.41 -9.13
N ARG A 113 -15.77 12.97 -8.05
CA ARG A 113 -14.32 13.28 -8.00
C ARG A 113 -13.47 12.02 -8.19
N ARG A 114 -13.83 10.92 -7.52
CA ARG A 114 -13.19 9.61 -7.66
C ARG A 114 -13.19 9.14 -9.11
N GLY A 115 -14.36 9.06 -9.76
CA GLY A 115 -14.46 8.62 -11.15
C GLY A 115 -13.66 9.48 -12.15
N ILE A 116 -13.50 10.79 -11.87
CA ILE A 116 -12.64 11.67 -12.66
C ILE A 116 -11.15 11.30 -12.51
N ILE A 117 -10.68 11.02 -11.28
CA ILE A 117 -9.31 10.56 -11.03
C ILE A 117 -9.11 9.16 -11.64
N GLU A 118 -10.05 8.22 -11.46
CA GLU A 118 -9.97 6.86 -12.03
C GLU A 118 -9.78 6.90 -13.55
N TRP A 119 -10.56 7.71 -14.26
CA TRP A 119 -10.42 7.93 -15.70
C TRP A 119 -9.02 8.43 -16.07
N TRP A 120 -8.47 9.37 -15.30
CA TRP A 120 -7.14 9.94 -15.54
C TRP A 120 -6.03 8.93 -15.29
N VAL A 121 -6.12 8.15 -14.21
CA VAL A 121 -5.15 7.09 -13.86
C VAL A 121 -5.14 6.01 -14.92
N GLU A 122 -6.32 5.52 -15.34
CA GLU A 122 -6.47 4.55 -16.42
C GLU A 122 -5.80 5.06 -17.71
N LYS A 123 -6.18 6.26 -18.16
CA LYS A 123 -5.70 6.81 -19.44
C LYS A 123 -4.21 7.17 -19.43
N THR A 124 -3.66 7.56 -18.27
CA THR A 124 -2.22 7.81 -18.12
C THR A 124 -1.44 6.48 -18.06
N GLY A 125 -1.95 5.48 -17.35
CA GLY A 125 -1.37 4.12 -17.32
C GLY A 125 -1.37 3.44 -18.69
N ASP A 126 -2.46 3.57 -19.46
CA ASP A 126 -2.55 3.11 -20.86
C ASP A 126 -1.44 3.74 -21.73
N TYR A 127 -1.17 5.03 -21.56
CA TYR A 127 -0.14 5.73 -22.32
C TYR A 127 1.27 5.30 -21.93
N LEU A 128 1.59 5.29 -20.63
CA LEU A 128 2.91 4.88 -20.12
C LEU A 128 3.25 3.44 -20.49
N SER A 129 2.27 2.53 -20.49
CA SER A 129 2.46 1.12 -20.89
C SER A 129 2.87 0.95 -22.36
N ASN A 130 2.62 1.96 -23.20
CA ASN A 130 2.98 1.98 -24.62
C ASN A 130 4.10 3.00 -24.94
N THR A 131 4.71 3.63 -23.94
CA THR A 131 5.74 4.67 -24.09
C THR A 131 7.13 4.06 -23.94
N GLN A 132 8.05 4.41 -24.84
CA GLN A 132 9.45 3.99 -24.77
C GLN A 132 10.18 4.72 -23.63
N SER A 133 11.25 4.12 -23.10
CA SER A 133 12.10 4.75 -22.08
C SER A 133 12.66 6.11 -22.54
N VAL A 134 12.63 7.11 -21.65
CA VAL A 134 13.11 8.48 -21.88
C VAL A 134 14.21 8.79 -20.87
N VAL A 135 15.31 9.39 -21.34
CA VAL A 135 16.42 9.82 -20.47
C VAL A 135 16.17 11.25 -19.99
N TRP A 136 16.13 11.46 -18.67
CA TRP A 136 16.05 12.79 -18.05
C TRP A 136 17.16 12.98 -17.00
N ASN A 137 17.50 14.23 -16.71
CA ASN A 137 18.33 14.56 -15.56
C ASN A 137 17.64 14.16 -14.25
N LYS A 138 18.43 13.75 -13.27
CA LYS A 138 17.94 13.24 -11.98
C LYS A 138 16.93 14.17 -11.30
N GLU A 139 17.23 15.47 -11.27
CA GLU A 139 16.40 16.48 -10.60
C GLU A 139 14.97 16.56 -11.16
N LYS A 140 14.79 16.60 -12.48
CA LYS A 140 13.46 16.65 -13.12
C LYS A 140 12.67 15.37 -12.91
N ARG A 141 13.35 14.22 -12.91
CA ARG A 141 12.73 12.91 -12.59
C ARG A 141 12.26 12.88 -11.14
N ASP A 142 13.11 13.29 -10.20
CA ASP A 142 12.77 13.31 -8.78
C ASP A 142 11.62 14.29 -8.52
N GLN A 143 11.64 15.50 -9.11
CA GLN A 143 10.50 16.44 -9.08
C GLN A 143 9.20 15.84 -9.65
N LEU A 144 9.24 15.07 -10.74
CA LEU A 144 8.04 14.39 -11.25
C LEU A 144 7.49 13.41 -10.22
N LEU A 145 8.38 12.58 -9.64
CA LEU A 145 8.04 11.54 -8.67
C LEU A 145 7.49 12.13 -7.36
N ASP A 146 8.04 13.27 -6.92
CA ASP A 146 7.53 14.04 -5.79
C ASP A 146 6.15 14.63 -6.08
N ASN A 147 5.93 15.20 -7.28
CA ASN A 147 4.63 15.75 -7.66
C ASN A 147 3.53 14.69 -7.68
N ILE A 148 3.78 13.52 -8.28
CA ILE A 148 2.79 12.43 -8.31
C ILE A 148 2.63 11.78 -6.92
N GLY A 149 3.69 11.72 -6.12
CA GLY A 149 3.64 11.24 -4.74
C GLY A 149 2.81 12.15 -3.83
N ALA A 150 2.96 13.47 -3.96
CA ALA A 150 2.13 14.45 -3.27
C ALA A 150 0.64 14.29 -3.64
N VAL A 151 0.33 14.04 -4.92
CA VAL A 151 -1.05 13.76 -5.34
C VAL A 151 -1.59 12.44 -4.76
N ASP A 152 -0.78 11.36 -4.68
CA ASP A 152 -1.17 10.07 -4.07
C ASP A 152 -1.49 10.24 -2.58
N VAL A 153 -0.62 10.94 -1.84
CA VAL A 153 -0.82 11.26 -0.41
C VAL A 153 -2.04 12.16 -0.22
N PHE A 154 -2.14 13.26 -0.96
CA PHE A 154 -3.26 14.20 -0.84
C PHE A 154 -4.61 13.53 -1.09
N LEU A 155 -4.70 12.68 -2.14
CA LEU A 155 -5.92 11.94 -2.42
C LEU A 155 -6.22 10.91 -1.32
N GLY A 156 -5.22 10.20 -0.80
CA GLY A 156 -5.38 9.25 0.30
C GLY A 156 -5.87 9.88 1.61
N GLU A 157 -5.46 11.11 1.91
CA GLU A 157 -5.93 11.88 3.07
C GLU A 157 -7.36 12.44 2.88
N ASN A 158 -7.71 12.81 1.65
CA ASN A 158 -8.94 13.53 1.33
C ASN A 158 -10.06 12.68 0.70
N MET A 159 -9.84 11.39 0.42
CA MET A 159 -10.79 10.51 -0.25
C MET A 159 -10.68 9.06 0.27
N GLU A 160 -11.71 8.58 0.96
CA GLU A 160 -11.75 7.25 1.61
C GLU A 160 -11.45 6.06 0.67
N ASP A 161 -11.91 6.14 -0.58
CA ASP A 161 -11.67 5.14 -1.64
C ASP A 161 -10.74 5.71 -2.76
N ALA A 162 -9.65 6.39 -2.40
CA ALA A 162 -8.74 7.00 -3.38
C ALA A 162 -8.15 5.97 -4.39
N PRO A 163 -8.10 6.29 -5.70
CA PRO A 163 -7.42 5.45 -6.68
C PRO A 163 -5.91 5.43 -6.43
N LEU A 164 -5.36 4.27 -6.08
CA LEU A 164 -3.94 4.13 -5.71
C LEU A 164 -3.01 4.43 -6.90
N LEU A 165 -2.19 5.48 -6.80
CA LEU A 165 -1.30 5.89 -7.89
C LEU A 165 0.00 5.09 -7.94
N ARG A 166 0.26 4.22 -6.95
CA ARG A 166 1.48 3.38 -6.86
C ARG A 166 1.87 2.67 -8.16
N SER A 167 0.90 2.13 -8.91
CA SER A 167 1.18 1.49 -10.21
C SER A 167 1.73 2.50 -11.23
N LEU A 168 1.14 3.70 -11.28
CA LEU A 168 1.57 4.80 -12.14
C LEU A 168 2.95 5.32 -11.73
N VAL A 169 3.20 5.47 -10.41
CA VAL A 169 4.53 5.85 -9.86
C VAL A 169 5.60 4.84 -10.26
N ASN A 170 5.29 3.54 -10.20
CA ASN A 170 6.23 2.50 -10.60
C ASN A 170 6.47 2.48 -12.12
N GLN A 171 5.42 2.68 -12.93
CA GLN A 171 5.55 2.86 -14.38
C GLN A 171 6.45 4.06 -14.72
N LEU A 172 6.21 5.23 -14.12
CA LEU A 172 7.05 6.43 -14.28
C LEU A 172 8.52 6.18 -13.89
N LYS A 173 8.77 5.43 -12.80
CA LYS A 173 10.13 5.04 -12.40
C LYS A 173 10.82 4.14 -13.43
N SER A 174 10.09 3.27 -14.14
CA SER A 174 10.63 2.42 -15.20
C SER A 174 10.74 3.08 -16.57
N THR A 175 9.85 4.03 -16.90
CA THR A 175 9.85 4.75 -18.18
C THR A 175 10.89 5.89 -18.20
N ILE A 176 11.39 6.34 -17.06
CA ILE A 176 12.39 7.43 -16.99
C ILE A 176 13.72 6.88 -16.49
N GLU A 177 14.67 6.78 -17.41
CA GLU A 177 16.09 6.53 -17.14
C GLU A 177 16.78 7.84 -16.68
N VAL A 178 17.72 7.71 -15.76
CA VAL A 178 18.50 8.85 -15.26
C VAL A 178 19.73 9.04 -16.14
N GLU A 179 19.89 10.25 -16.68
CA GLU A 179 21.09 10.66 -17.39
C GLU A 179 22.32 10.44 -16.49
N LYS A 180 23.19 9.52 -16.92
CA LYS A 180 24.39 9.15 -16.18
C LYS A 180 25.44 10.23 -16.42
N LEU A 181 25.66 11.08 -15.42
CA LEU A 181 26.70 12.10 -15.46
C LEU A 181 28.07 11.46 -15.76
N GLU A 182 28.58 11.70 -16.97
CA GLU A 182 29.97 11.41 -17.30
C GLU A 182 30.85 12.41 -16.55
N ILE A 183 31.56 11.91 -15.54
CA ILE A 183 32.64 12.66 -14.89
C ILE A 183 33.83 12.60 -15.86
N PRO A 184 34.37 13.74 -16.33
CA PRO A 184 35.59 13.73 -17.12
C PRO A 184 36.73 13.15 -16.27
N ASP A 185 37.45 12.16 -16.79
CA ASP A 185 38.58 11.52 -16.10
C ASP A 185 39.68 12.55 -15.80
N GLU A 186 39.85 12.92 -14.52
CA GLU A 186 41.08 13.58 -14.06
C GLU A 186 42.21 12.54 -13.96
N THR A 187 43.07 12.51 -14.97
CA THR A 187 44.30 11.71 -14.94
C THR A 187 45.21 12.16 -13.78
N PRO A 188 45.61 11.27 -12.85
CA PRO A 188 46.44 11.64 -11.72
C PRO A 188 47.86 12.02 -12.15
N THR A 189 48.26 13.26 -11.88
CA THR A 189 49.58 13.79 -12.25
C THR A 189 50.50 13.88 -11.04
N GLY A 190 51.68 13.24 -11.13
CA GLY A 190 52.85 13.45 -10.27
C GLY A 190 53.31 12.21 -9.46
N ALA A 191 54.61 11.93 -9.30
CA ALA A 191 55.82 12.55 -9.88
C ALA A 191 57.06 11.63 -9.69
N SER A 192 58.19 12.00 -10.31
CA SER A 192 59.55 11.39 -10.21
C SER A 192 59.75 9.98 -10.83
N ASP A 193 60.84 9.62 -11.51
CA ASP A 193 62.03 10.31 -12.08
C ASP A 193 62.80 9.29 -13.00
N THR A 194 63.90 9.51 -13.75
CA THR A 194 64.88 10.62 -13.90
C THR A 194 65.56 10.55 -15.31
N THR A 195 65.68 11.68 -16.04
CA THR A 195 66.80 12.06 -16.97
C THR A 195 67.15 11.18 -18.22
N PRO A 196 68.06 11.57 -19.17
CA PRO A 196 67.66 11.71 -20.59
C PRO A 196 68.56 10.98 -21.63
N SER A 197 68.18 11.01 -22.93
CA SER A 197 69.13 10.79 -24.05
C SER A 197 68.73 11.49 -25.36
N MET A 198 69.76 11.98 -26.04
CA MET A 198 69.87 12.80 -27.26
C MET A 198 69.00 12.45 -28.50
N GLU A 199 68.64 13.51 -29.26
CA GLU A 199 69.19 13.85 -30.61
C GLU A 199 69.98 12.73 -31.36
N GLU A 200 69.93 12.51 -32.68
CA GLU A 200 69.53 13.35 -33.83
C GLU A 200 69.17 12.48 -35.10
N PRO A 201 69.43 12.79 -36.42
CA PRO A 201 68.36 12.72 -37.43
C PRO A 201 68.65 11.84 -38.69
N SER A 202 67.71 11.85 -39.65
CA SER A 202 67.92 11.92 -41.14
C SER A 202 66.64 11.47 -41.88
N SER A 203 66.03 12.29 -42.75
CA SER A 203 66.19 12.36 -44.23
C SER A 203 65.73 11.09 -44.99
N SER A 204 65.03 11.10 -46.14
CA SER A 204 64.34 12.13 -46.97
C SER A 204 63.25 11.38 -47.80
N SER A 205 62.42 11.92 -48.72
CA SER A 205 62.28 13.17 -49.48
C SER A 205 60.75 13.42 -49.74
N ALA A 206 60.23 14.63 -49.91
CA ALA A 206 60.20 15.50 -51.11
C ALA A 206 59.42 14.88 -52.32
N THR A 207 58.51 15.54 -53.05
CA THR A 207 58.28 16.99 -53.29
C THR A 207 56.79 17.23 -53.65
N SER A 208 56.02 17.98 -52.85
CA SER A 208 55.56 19.38 -53.06
C SER A 208 54.61 19.65 -54.24
N LEU A 209 53.45 20.27 -53.96
CA LEU A 209 53.14 21.66 -54.34
C LEU A 209 51.81 22.15 -53.69
N LYS A 210 51.75 23.45 -53.39
CA LYS A 210 50.63 24.28 -52.84
C LYS A 210 50.46 25.46 -53.84
N PRO A 211 49.62 26.52 -53.65
CA PRO A 211 48.47 26.77 -52.75
C PRO A 211 47.28 27.51 -53.46
N LEU A 212 46.42 28.18 -52.67
CA LEU A 212 45.50 29.31 -52.99
C LEU A 212 44.20 28.99 -53.77
N GLY A 213 43.05 29.62 -53.44
CA GLY A 213 42.79 30.56 -52.35
C GLY A 213 41.34 31.06 -52.25
N ASP A 214 41.05 31.68 -51.10
CA ASP A 214 40.02 32.69 -50.77
C ASP A 214 38.52 32.51 -51.10
N ALA A 215 37.71 33.25 -50.34
CA ALA A 215 36.26 33.18 -50.27
C ALA A 215 35.57 34.33 -51.03
N GLU A 216 34.30 34.15 -51.41
CA GLU A 216 33.21 35.13 -51.22
C GLU A 216 31.83 34.63 -51.73
N SER A 217 30.76 35.15 -51.12
CA SER A 217 29.38 35.15 -51.66
C SER A 217 29.16 36.48 -52.42
N PRO A 218 28.21 36.70 -53.37
CA PRO A 218 26.76 36.74 -53.03
C PRO A 218 25.67 36.55 -54.13
N SER A 219 24.45 36.30 -53.65
CA SER A 219 23.10 36.80 -54.05
C SER A 219 22.75 37.34 -55.46
N LYS A 220 21.62 36.85 -56.01
CA LYS A 220 20.48 37.50 -56.74
C LYS A 220 19.53 36.39 -57.25
N HIS A 221 18.21 36.50 -57.49
CA HIS A 221 17.23 37.55 -57.83
C HIS A 221 15.84 37.20 -57.18
N PHE A 222 14.69 37.90 -57.32
CA PHE A 222 14.24 39.30 -57.50
C PHE A 222 12.82 39.27 -58.15
N ALA A 223 11.80 39.91 -57.54
CA ALA A 223 10.42 40.15 -58.03
C ALA A 223 9.54 38.93 -58.41
N GLY A 224 8.20 38.96 -58.35
CA GLY A 224 7.25 40.01 -57.92
C GLY A 224 6.30 40.47 -59.02
N SER A 225 4.99 40.16 -58.91
CA SER A 225 3.89 40.83 -59.63
C SER A 225 2.50 40.43 -59.08
N ASP A 226 1.50 41.24 -59.45
CA ASP A 226 0.29 41.52 -58.68
C ASP A 226 -1.01 41.28 -59.51
N VAL A 227 -2.18 41.55 -58.90
CA VAL A 227 -3.41 42.08 -59.56
C VAL A 227 -4.50 41.15 -60.20
N THR A 228 -5.54 40.91 -59.39
CA THR A 228 -7.01 41.02 -59.66
C THR A 228 -7.82 40.04 -60.56
N SER A 229 -9.01 39.63 -60.09
CA SER A 229 -10.34 40.22 -60.42
C SER A 229 -11.51 39.23 -60.68
N LYS A 230 -12.73 39.68 -60.30
CA LYS A 230 -14.10 39.23 -60.74
C LYS A 230 -14.66 37.87 -60.24
N ARG A 231 -15.99 37.64 -60.20
CA ARG A 231 -17.19 38.49 -59.88
C ARG A 231 -18.49 37.62 -59.92
N SER A 232 -19.44 37.89 -59.01
CA SER A 232 -20.92 37.88 -59.19
C SER A 232 -21.77 36.59 -59.30
N THR A 233 -23.07 36.84 -59.01
CA THR A 233 -24.33 36.07 -59.19
C THR A 233 -24.57 34.89 -58.23
N ASP A 234 -25.52 34.92 -57.28
CA ASP A 234 -26.94 35.38 -57.19
C ASP A 234 -27.97 34.35 -57.70
N VAL A 235 -28.77 33.75 -56.78
CA VAL A 235 -30.21 33.37 -56.95
C VAL A 235 -30.94 33.33 -55.58
N GLU A 236 -31.47 34.48 -55.17
CA GLU A 236 -32.91 34.77 -54.96
C GLU A 236 -33.90 33.80 -54.21
N SER A 237 -34.43 34.30 -53.08
CA SER A 237 -35.85 34.18 -52.59
C SER A 237 -36.36 32.82 -51.99
N SER A 238 -37.45 32.75 -51.19
CA SER A 238 -38.37 33.77 -50.65
C SER A 238 -39.12 33.30 -49.38
N GLN A 239 -39.75 34.22 -48.65
CA GLN A 239 -40.54 34.00 -47.42
C GLN A 239 -41.99 33.51 -47.69
N LYS A 240 -42.64 32.83 -46.70
CA LYS A 240 -43.97 33.22 -46.13
C LYS A 240 -44.53 32.28 -45.04
N ASP A 241 -44.98 32.88 -43.94
CA ASP A 241 -45.98 32.37 -42.97
C ASP A 241 -47.44 32.60 -43.47
N PRO A 242 -48.56 32.45 -42.68
CA PRO A 242 -48.89 31.63 -41.48
C PRO A 242 -50.29 30.90 -41.56
N ALA A 243 -50.72 30.27 -40.43
CA ALA A 243 -52.13 30.03 -40.00
C ALA A 243 -52.95 28.87 -40.70
N VAL A 244 -54.00 28.22 -40.14
CA VAL A 244 -54.77 28.37 -38.87
C VAL A 244 -55.61 27.08 -38.52
N SER A 245 -55.97 26.87 -37.23
CA SER A 245 -57.06 25.98 -36.68
C SER A 245 -57.05 24.45 -36.93
N ASN A 246 -57.67 23.54 -36.14
CA ASN A 246 -58.60 23.58 -34.96
C ASN A 246 -58.27 22.38 -34.04
N ASP A 247 -58.18 22.49 -32.70
CA ASP A 247 -59.23 22.51 -31.65
C ASP A 247 -59.76 21.12 -31.17
N LEU A 248 -59.65 20.83 -29.85
CA LEU A 248 -60.73 20.26 -29.00
C LEU A 248 -60.32 20.01 -27.52
N SER A 249 -60.70 20.95 -26.65
CA SER A 249 -61.27 20.78 -25.29
C SER A 249 -60.65 19.87 -24.21
N LYS A 250 -60.32 20.47 -23.04
CA LYS A 250 -60.97 20.26 -21.70
C LYS A 250 -60.23 21.10 -20.62
N THR A 251 -60.80 22.22 -20.14
CA THR A 251 -61.56 22.38 -18.86
C THR A 251 -60.84 21.85 -17.60
N ALA A 252 -60.58 22.60 -16.53
CA ALA A 252 -60.83 24.01 -16.14
C ALA A 252 -59.72 24.45 -15.14
N GLY A 253 -59.34 25.73 -15.00
CA GLY A 253 -60.02 26.78 -14.22
C GLY A 253 -59.37 26.93 -12.81
N SER A 254 -58.38 27.81 -12.58
CA SER A 254 -58.49 29.26 -12.24
C SER A 254 -59.21 29.51 -10.89
N THR A 255 -58.83 30.40 -9.94
CA THR A 255 -57.67 31.32 -9.74
C THR A 255 -57.68 31.87 -8.30
N ASN A 256 -56.60 32.53 -7.86
CA ASN A 256 -56.46 33.63 -6.87
C ASN A 256 -57.66 34.03 -5.95
N THR A 257 -57.36 34.39 -4.68
CA THR A 257 -57.22 35.80 -4.22
C THR A 257 -57.16 35.90 -2.68
N SER A 258 -56.38 36.87 -2.17
CA SER A 258 -56.20 37.22 -0.76
C SER A 258 -57.45 37.80 -0.07
N ALA A 259 -57.57 37.63 1.26
CA ALA A 259 -58.37 38.51 2.12
C ALA A 259 -57.79 38.59 3.55
N GLN A 260 -57.58 39.80 4.06
CA GLN A 260 -57.37 40.09 5.49
C GLN A 260 -58.73 40.43 6.14
N LYS A 261 -58.94 40.11 7.42
CA LYS A 261 -59.40 41.11 8.44
C LYS A 261 -59.63 40.58 9.87
N THR A 262 -59.46 41.50 10.84
CA THR A 262 -60.16 41.64 12.15
C THR A 262 -59.93 40.53 13.19
N VAL A 263 -59.22 40.70 14.32
CA VAL A 263 -59.26 41.68 15.47
C VAL A 263 -60.22 41.25 16.60
N GLN A 264 -59.73 41.38 17.86
CA GLN A 264 -60.34 41.53 19.21
C GLN A 264 -59.61 40.63 20.24
N ASP A 265 -59.36 40.98 21.52
CA ASP A 265 -59.46 42.23 22.32
C ASP A 265 -58.59 42.05 23.60
N ILE A 266 -57.71 42.98 24.00
CA ILE A 266 -57.84 44.10 24.99
C ILE A 266 -57.53 43.76 26.49
N GLN A 267 -56.61 44.57 27.08
CA GLN A 267 -56.30 44.80 28.53
C GLN A 267 -55.76 43.60 29.36
N GLY A 268 -54.89 43.72 30.35
CA GLY A 268 -54.48 44.82 31.28
C GLY A 268 -54.55 44.23 32.72
N GLU A 269 -53.77 44.56 33.75
CA GLU A 269 -52.70 45.55 33.99
C GLU A 269 -51.89 45.06 35.23
N GLN A 270 -50.68 45.58 35.52
CA GLN A 270 -49.91 45.22 36.75
C GLN A 270 -50.32 46.07 37.97
N PRO A 271 -49.89 45.72 39.21
CA PRO A 271 -48.68 46.38 39.74
C PRO A 271 -47.76 45.57 40.71
N SER A 272 -46.45 45.68 40.48
CA SER A 272 -45.36 46.06 41.42
C SER A 272 -45.14 45.39 42.81
N GLY A 273 -43.89 44.90 43.06
CA GLY A 273 -43.08 45.44 44.18
C GLY A 273 -42.29 44.53 45.16
N SER A 274 -41.05 44.10 44.81
CA SER A 274 -39.93 43.62 45.71
C SER A 274 -40.17 42.32 46.53
N VAL A 275 -39.19 41.52 47.02
CA VAL A 275 -37.76 41.68 47.41
C VAL A 275 -36.92 40.42 47.02
N SER A 276 -35.59 40.55 46.97
CA SER A 276 -34.56 39.55 46.58
C SER A 276 -34.47 38.21 47.36
N ALA A 277 -34.11 37.12 46.65
CA ALA A 277 -33.19 36.03 47.07
C ALA A 277 -32.86 35.09 45.87
N PRO A 278 -31.71 34.37 45.84
CA PRO A 278 -31.21 33.69 44.63
C PRO A 278 -31.81 32.27 44.37
N PRO A 279 -31.74 31.75 43.13
CA PRO A 279 -32.37 30.47 42.77
C PRO A 279 -31.54 29.24 43.19
N PRO A 280 -32.19 28.11 43.56
CA PRO A 280 -31.52 26.84 43.78
C PRO A 280 -31.21 26.12 42.46
N ILE A 281 -30.06 25.44 42.40
CA ILE A 281 -29.65 24.63 41.24
C ILE A 281 -30.57 23.40 41.12
N GLN A 282 -31.32 23.30 40.02
CA GLN A 282 -31.98 22.06 39.60
C GLN A 282 -31.35 21.52 38.32
N LYS A 283 -31.02 20.22 38.34
CA LYS A 283 -30.42 19.52 37.21
C LYS A 283 -31.43 19.37 36.07
N THR A 284 -31.20 20.05 34.96
CA THR A 284 -31.83 19.71 33.67
C THR A 284 -31.22 18.42 33.12
N GLY A 285 -32.07 17.50 32.66
CA GLY A 285 -31.65 16.13 32.34
C GLY A 285 -30.90 15.96 31.01
N ASP A 286 -30.04 14.95 30.96
CA ASP A 286 -29.48 14.42 29.72
C ASP A 286 -30.55 13.62 28.95
N THR A 287 -30.98 14.12 27.80
CA THR A 287 -31.79 13.34 26.84
C THR A 287 -31.44 13.69 25.38
N LEU A 288 -30.16 14.02 25.14
CA LEU A 288 -29.63 14.38 23.81
C LEU A 288 -28.41 13.56 23.37
N SER A 289 -27.83 12.72 24.25
CA SER A 289 -26.55 12.04 24.00
C SER A 289 -26.64 10.64 23.36
N SER A 290 -27.81 9.98 23.41
CA SER A 290 -27.95 8.58 22.95
C SER A 290 -27.98 8.43 21.42
N ASN A 291 -28.56 9.40 20.70
CA ASN A 291 -28.74 9.30 19.25
C ASN A 291 -27.42 9.51 18.49
N THR A 292 -26.57 10.42 18.95
CA THR A 292 -25.26 10.72 18.34
C THR A 292 -24.29 9.55 18.46
N GLN A 293 -24.26 8.87 19.62
CA GLN A 293 -23.46 7.66 19.79
C GLN A 293 -23.97 6.52 18.88
N SER A 294 -25.29 6.28 18.82
CA SER A 294 -25.84 5.24 17.93
C SER A 294 -25.57 5.49 16.45
N GLN A 295 -25.46 6.75 16.01
CA GLN A 295 -25.08 7.06 14.63
C GLN A 295 -23.57 6.85 14.40
N ALA A 296 -22.70 7.37 15.28
CA ALA A 296 -21.26 7.18 15.16
C ALA A 296 -20.83 5.69 15.15
N TYR A 297 -21.51 4.83 15.93
CA TYR A 297 -21.28 3.38 15.87
C TYR A 297 -21.70 2.75 14.54
N LYS A 298 -22.80 3.22 13.92
CA LYS A 298 -23.24 2.73 12.59
C LYS A 298 -22.30 3.20 11.48
N ASP A 299 -21.84 4.44 11.57
CA ASP A 299 -20.88 5.00 10.61
C ASP A 299 -19.55 4.22 10.69
N ALA A 300 -19.09 3.88 11.91
CA ALA A 300 -17.94 3.01 12.13
C ALA A 300 -18.15 1.56 11.63
N GLU A 301 -19.36 1.00 11.74
CA GLU A 301 -19.70 -0.33 11.20
C GLU A 301 -19.64 -0.35 9.65
N VAL A 302 -20.04 0.75 9.00
CA VAL A 302 -19.92 0.91 7.53
C VAL A 302 -18.45 0.98 7.11
N VAL A 303 -17.64 1.80 7.79
CA VAL A 303 -16.19 1.89 7.56
C VAL A 303 -15.50 0.55 7.81
N LEU A 304 -15.89 -0.19 8.85
CA LEU A 304 -15.36 -1.54 9.12
C LEU A 304 -15.66 -2.49 7.97
N LYS A 305 -16.90 -2.49 7.43
CA LYS A 305 -17.27 -3.32 6.26
C LYS A 305 -16.47 -2.96 5.01
N GLN A 306 -16.20 -1.68 4.77
CA GLN A 306 -15.33 -1.23 3.67
C GLN A 306 -13.87 -1.68 3.88
N GLY A 307 -13.30 -1.43 5.05
CA GLY A 307 -11.93 -1.84 5.40
C GLY A 307 -11.74 -3.36 5.33
N VAL A 308 -12.74 -4.13 5.77
CA VAL A 308 -12.80 -5.59 5.62
C VAL A 308 -12.79 -6.02 4.14
N ALA A 309 -13.57 -5.36 3.28
CA ALA A 309 -13.59 -5.66 1.85
C ALA A 309 -12.27 -5.30 1.15
N LEU A 310 -11.60 -4.22 1.56
CA LEU A 310 -10.25 -3.87 1.09
C LEU A 310 -9.21 -4.89 1.57
N LEU A 311 -9.28 -5.34 2.82
CA LEU A 311 -8.41 -6.36 3.39
C LEU A 311 -8.60 -7.72 2.72
N ALA A 312 -9.83 -8.09 2.37
CA ALA A 312 -10.17 -9.24 1.53
C ALA A 312 -9.52 -9.16 0.14
N LYS A 313 -9.61 -8.00 -0.53
CA LYS A 313 -9.00 -7.77 -1.85
C LYS A 313 -7.47 -7.82 -1.79
N ALA A 314 -6.87 -7.23 -0.75
CA ALA A 314 -5.44 -7.28 -0.50
C ALA A 314 -4.97 -8.72 -0.25
N ALA A 315 -5.67 -9.48 0.60
CA ALA A 315 -5.37 -10.89 0.86
C ALA A 315 -5.37 -11.72 -0.42
N SER A 316 -6.39 -11.55 -1.28
CA SER A 316 -6.46 -12.25 -2.58
C SER A 316 -5.29 -11.90 -3.50
N ALA A 317 -4.93 -10.61 -3.60
CA ALA A 317 -3.81 -10.16 -4.42
C ALA A 317 -2.45 -10.66 -3.90
N MET A 318 -2.24 -10.64 -2.57
CA MET A 318 -1.04 -11.19 -1.94
C MET A 318 -0.95 -12.70 -2.16
N ARG A 319 -2.05 -13.45 -2.04
CA ARG A 319 -2.09 -14.90 -2.30
C ARG A 319 -1.71 -15.27 -3.73
N GLN A 320 -2.12 -14.45 -4.72
CA GLN A 320 -1.73 -14.63 -6.12
C GLN A 320 -0.23 -14.37 -6.37
N GLN A 321 0.39 -13.45 -5.62
CA GLN A 321 1.82 -13.12 -5.74
C GLN A 321 2.71 -14.05 -4.89
N SER A 322 2.19 -14.59 -3.79
CA SER A 322 2.92 -15.44 -2.85
C SER A 322 1.97 -16.49 -2.26
N PRO A 323 1.71 -17.60 -2.97
CA PRO A 323 0.77 -18.64 -2.53
C PRO A 323 1.18 -19.34 -1.23
N PHE A 324 2.45 -19.27 -0.87
CA PHE A 324 3.05 -19.95 0.29
C PHE A 324 3.25 -19.04 1.51
N ASP A 325 2.71 -17.81 1.49
CA ASP A 325 2.67 -16.91 2.65
C ASP A 325 1.41 -17.18 3.51
N PRO A 326 1.53 -17.55 4.80
CA PRO A 326 0.43 -17.63 5.76
C PRO A 326 -0.40 -16.35 5.95
N VAL A 327 0.18 -15.16 5.75
CA VAL A 327 -0.51 -13.87 5.99
C VAL A 327 -1.78 -13.72 5.12
N PRO A 328 -1.75 -13.93 3.80
CA PRO A 328 -2.95 -14.01 2.96
C PRO A 328 -4.09 -14.89 3.51
N TYR A 329 -3.78 -16.11 3.95
CA TYR A 329 -4.78 -17.05 4.48
C TYR A 329 -5.43 -16.49 5.74
N ARG A 330 -4.62 -15.90 6.62
CA ARG A 330 -5.07 -15.25 7.85
C ARG A 330 -5.98 -14.05 7.55
N LEU A 331 -5.55 -13.15 6.67
CA LEU A 331 -6.33 -11.98 6.26
C LEU A 331 -7.65 -12.37 5.58
N SER A 332 -7.67 -13.45 4.79
CA SER A 332 -8.88 -14.00 4.17
C SER A 332 -9.92 -14.42 5.23
N ARG A 333 -9.50 -15.09 6.32
CA ARG A 333 -10.40 -15.46 7.44
C ARG A 333 -10.83 -14.25 8.23
N ILE A 334 -9.90 -13.36 8.58
CA ILE A 334 -10.17 -12.14 9.35
C ILE A 334 -11.21 -11.26 8.62
N SER A 335 -11.07 -11.06 7.31
CA SER A 335 -12.05 -10.31 6.51
C SER A 335 -13.40 -11.03 6.40
N ALA A 336 -13.41 -12.33 6.12
CA ALA A 336 -14.67 -13.09 6.05
C ALA A 336 -15.44 -13.10 7.38
N TRP A 337 -14.74 -13.25 8.51
CA TRP A 337 -15.36 -13.57 9.80
C TRP A 337 -15.48 -12.43 10.79
N ILE A 338 -14.73 -11.31 10.66
CA ILE A 338 -14.96 -10.14 11.55
C ILE A 338 -16.41 -9.65 11.52
N PRO A 339 -17.11 -9.51 10.37
CA PRO A 339 -18.48 -9.01 10.33
C PRO A 339 -19.57 -9.96 10.87
N VAL A 340 -19.23 -11.13 11.40
CA VAL A 340 -20.19 -12.16 11.82
C VAL A 340 -20.29 -12.23 13.34
N ASP A 341 -21.14 -11.40 13.92
CA ASP A 341 -21.28 -11.24 15.38
C ASP A 341 -22.11 -12.35 16.07
N SER A 342 -23.02 -13.00 15.35
CA SER A 342 -23.96 -13.98 15.91
C SER A 342 -24.23 -15.15 14.98
N LEU A 343 -24.68 -16.27 15.55
CA LEU A 343 -25.15 -17.43 14.79
C LEU A 343 -26.38 -17.08 13.94
N PRO A 344 -26.51 -17.62 12.71
CA PRO A 344 -27.73 -17.50 11.92
C PRO A 344 -28.91 -18.18 12.63
N THR A 345 -30.11 -17.62 12.48
CA THR A 345 -31.33 -18.17 13.08
C THR A 345 -31.62 -19.55 12.50
N ALA A 346 -31.74 -20.54 13.40
CA ALA A 346 -31.93 -21.95 13.05
C ALA A 346 -33.20 -22.52 13.67
N THR A 347 -33.94 -23.30 12.90
CA THR A 347 -35.11 -24.06 13.36
C THR A 347 -34.78 -25.54 13.27
N GLY A 348 -34.61 -26.20 14.42
CA GLY A 348 -34.21 -27.62 14.47
C GLY A 348 -32.82 -27.90 13.88
N GLY A 349 -31.88 -26.96 14.01
CA GLY A 349 -30.52 -27.06 13.48
C GLY A 349 -30.34 -26.64 12.02
N LYS A 350 -31.43 -26.54 11.24
CA LYS A 350 -31.39 -25.99 9.88
C LYS A 350 -31.54 -24.48 9.87
N THR A 351 -30.70 -23.81 9.08
CA THR A 351 -30.74 -22.36 8.85
C THR A 351 -31.46 -22.03 7.54
N MET A 352 -31.85 -20.77 7.35
CA MET A 352 -32.42 -20.28 6.08
C MET A 352 -31.34 -19.85 5.07
N LEU A 353 -30.07 -20.21 5.28
CA LEU A 353 -28.97 -19.84 4.38
C LEU A 353 -28.97 -20.70 3.11
N PRO A 354 -28.63 -20.11 1.94
CA PRO A 354 -28.46 -20.88 0.72
C PRO A 354 -27.25 -21.82 0.86
N PRO A 355 -27.35 -23.09 0.43
CA PRO A 355 -26.21 -24.01 0.42
C PRO A 355 -25.19 -23.62 -0.67
N PRO A 356 -23.97 -24.18 -0.61
CA PRO A 356 -23.04 -24.16 -1.74
C PRO A 356 -23.62 -24.88 -2.96
N ASP A 357 -23.28 -24.41 -4.16
CA ASP A 357 -23.73 -25.04 -5.39
C ASP A 357 -23.20 -26.48 -5.50
N GLU A 358 -24.03 -27.44 -5.93
CA GLU A 358 -23.65 -28.85 -6.09
C GLU A 358 -22.45 -29.03 -7.05
N GLN A 359 -22.32 -28.14 -8.04
CA GLN A 359 -21.15 -28.05 -8.91
C GLN A 359 -19.86 -27.70 -8.16
N ILE A 360 -19.93 -26.79 -7.17
CA ILE A 360 -18.77 -26.40 -6.35
C ILE A 360 -18.38 -27.56 -5.43
N ILE A 361 -19.36 -28.20 -4.77
CA ILE A 361 -19.14 -29.36 -3.91
C ILE A 361 -18.45 -30.48 -4.71
N SER A 362 -19.00 -30.84 -5.88
CA SER A 362 -18.42 -31.90 -6.72
C SER A 362 -17.02 -31.57 -7.26
N VAL A 363 -16.71 -30.30 -7.56
CA VAL A 363 -15.36 -29.88 -7.95
C VAL A 363 -14.37 -30.04 -6.79
N ILE A 364 -14.72 -29.58 -5.59
CA ILE A 364 -13.88 -29.68 -4.39
C ILE A 364 -13.64 -31.17 -4.03
N THR A 365 -14.70 -31.98 -3.96
CA THR A 365 -14.60 -33.43 -3.67
C THR A 365 -13.75 -34.16 -4.71
N ARG A 366 -13.86 -33.80 -6.00
CA ARG A 366 -13.04 -34.38 -7.08
C ARG A 366 -11.57 -34.00 -6.94
N LEU A 367 -11.25 -32.74 -6.66
CA LEU A 367 -9.87 -32.27 -6.48
C LEU A 367 -9.21 -32.94 -5.26
N TYR A 368 -9.95 -33.06 -4.16
CA TYR A 368 -9.52 -33.79 -2.96
C TYR A 368 -9.25 -35.27 -3.25
N SER A 369 -10.18 -35.95 -3.94
CA SER A 369 -10.05 -37.37 -4.32
C SER A 369 -8.92 -37.62 -5.34
N ALA A 370 -8.51 -36.60 -6.09
CA ALA A 370 -7.40 -36.63 -7.04
C ALA A 370 -6.05 -36.23 -6.41
N SER A 371 -6.03 -35.87 -5.12
CA SER A 371 -4.85 -35.32 -4.43
C SER A 371 -4.26 -34.06 -5.09
N ASP A 372 -5.10 -33.27 -5.78
CA ASP A 372 -4.70 -32.03 -6.44
C ASP A 372 -4.74 -30.85 -5.46
N TRP A 373 -3.77 -30.85 -4.54
CA TRP A 373 -3.74 -29.96 -3.38
C TRP A 373 -3.69 -28.48 -3.75
N GLN A 374 -2.99 -28.12 -4.82
CA GLN A 374 -2.85 -26.71 -5.22
C GLN A 374 -4.17 -26.14 -5.78
N ASN A 375 -4.79 -26.83 -6.72
CA ASN A 375 -6.08 -26.41 -7.26
C ASN A 375 -7.21 -26.53 -6.21
N LEU A 376 -7.12 -27.48 -5.28
CA LEU A 376 -8.05 -27.58 -4.15
C LEU A 376 -7.97 -26.35 -3.24
N VAL A 377 -6.77 -25.89 -2.89
CA VAL A 377 -6.58 -24.66 -2.10
C VAL A 377 -7.15 -23.46 -2.85
N ASP A 378 -6.83 -23.28 -4.13
CA ASP A 378 -7.37 -22.18 -4.92
C ASP A 378 -8.91 -22.20 -4.99
N ALA A 379 -9.50 -23.38 -5.16
CA ALA A 379 -10.95 -23.56 -5.17
C ALA A 379 -11.61 -23.22 -3.82
N CYS A 380 -10.99 -23.58 -2.70
CA CYS A 380 -11.51 -23.29 -1.38
C CYS A 380 -11.31 -21.82 -0.98
N GLU A 381 -10.11 -21.29 -1.17
CA GLU A 381 -9.74 -19.91 -0.80
C GLU A 381 -10.59 -18.85 -1.51
N SER A 382 -10.88 -19.04 -2.79
CA SER A 382 -11.70 -18.09 -3.55
C SER A 382 -13.17 -18.05 -3.10
N ARG A 383 -13.57 -18.92 -2.16
CA ARG A 383 -14.96 -19.15 -1.73
C ARG A 383 -15.21 -18.91 -0.24
N VAL A 384 -14.18 -18.70 0.58
CA VAL A 384 -14.30 -18.44 2.03
C VAL A 384 -15.21 -17.23 2.33
N GLN A 385 -15.11 -16.17 1.53
CA GLN A 385 -15.95 -14.96 1.66
C GLN A 385 -17.39 -15.15 1.16
N GLN A 386 -17.62 -16.10 0.24
CA GLN A 386 -18.95 -16.42 -0.28
C GLN A 386 -19.72 -17.32 0.69
N TYR A 387 -19.03 -18.28 1.32
CA TYR A 387 -19.62 -19.28 2.21
C TYR A 387 -19.06 -19.18 3.63
N LEU A 388 -19.36 -18.06 4.30
CA LEU A 388 -18.84 -17.68 5.64
C LEU A 388 -19.00 -18.75 6.74
N PHE A 389 -19.97 -19.64 6.58
CA PHE A 389 -20.32 -20.69 7.55
C PHE A 389 -19.91 -22.10 7.10
N TRP A 390 -19.33 -22.27 5.91
CA TRP A 390 -18.89 -23.58 5.42
C TRP A 390 -17.46 -23.88 5.91
N LEU A 391 -17.36 -24.53 7.07
CA LEU A 391 -16.11 -24.75 7.77
C LEU A 391 -15.24 -25.82 7.10
N ASP A 392 -15.84 -26.74 6.33
CA ASP A 392 -15.12 -27.78 5.57
C ASP A 392 -14.09 -27.16 4.61
N LEU A 393 -14.35 -25.97 4.04
CA LEU A 393 -13.39 -25.23 3.22
C LEU A 393 -12.06 -24.98 3.95
N SER A 394 -12.09 -24.71 5.26
CA SER A 394 -10.88 -24.49 6.05
C SER A 394 -10.17 -25.80 6.44
N ARG A 395 -10.91 -26.92 6.57
CA ARG A 395 -10.32 -28.25 6.70
C ARG A 395 -9.62 -28.67 5.41
N TYR A 396 -10.27 -28.54 4.25
CA TYR A 396 -9.67 -28.91 2.97
C TYR A 396 -8.39 -28.12 2.66
N VAL A 397 -8.34 -26.82 3.01
CA VAL A 397 -7.11 -26.01 2.91
C VAL A 397 -6.04 -26.48 3.89
N PHE A 398 -6.41 -26.80 5.13
CA PHE A 398 -5.47 -27.34 6.13
C PHE A 398 -4.83 -28.65 5.66
N GLU A 399 -5.64 -29.63 5.24
CA GLU A 399 -5.15 -30.94 4.80
C GLU A 399 -4.33 -30.84 3.50
N ALA A 400 -4.74 -29.99 2.56
CA ALA A 400 -3.98 -29.74 1.33
C ALA A 400 -2.61 -29.11 1.64
N MET A 401 -2.56 -28.13 2.55
CA MET A 401 -1.31 -27.47 2.94
C MET A 401 -0.41 -28.37 3.79
N GLU A 402 -0.98 -29.26 4.59
CA GLU A 402 -0.23 -30.28 5.34
C GLU A 402 0.44 -31.28 4.38
N ASN A 403 -0.29 -31.75 3.36
CA ASN A 403 0.27 -32.61 2.31
C ASN A 403 1.31 -31.91 1.43
N LEU A 404 1.21 -30.59 1.26
CA LEU A 404 2.23 -29.76 0.58
C LEU A 404 3.42 -29.39 1.49
N GLY A 405 3.34 -29.65 2.80
CA GLY A 405 4.42 -29.42 3.78
C GLY A 405 4.50 -28.00 4.37
N TYR A 406 3.46 -27.17 4.24
CA TYR A 406 3.45 -25.78 4.71
C TYR A 406 2.76 -25.65 6.08
N GLN A 407 3.41 -26.12 7.15
CA GLN A 407 2.85 -26.14 8.50
C GLN A 407 2.51 -24.75 9.06
N ASP A 408 3.24 -23.69 8.66
CA ASP A 408 2.97 -22.32 9.13
C ASP A 408 1.62 -21.78 8.59
N ILE A 409 1.22 -22.21 7.39
CA ILE A 409 -0.11 -21.93 6.82
C ILE A 409 -1.17 -22.76 7.55
N CYS A 410 -0.91 -24.04 7.80
CA CYS A 410 -1.80 -24.94 8.54
C CYS A 410 -2.11 -24.38 9.93
N ALA A 411 -1.08 -23.94 10.67
CA ALA A 411 -1.22 -23.32 11.98
C ALA A 411 -2.05 -22.02 11.93
N SER A 412 -1.86 -21.20 10.89
CA SER A 412 -2.62 -19.94 10.69
C SER A 412 -4.10 -20.21 10.41
N VAL A 413 -4.41 -21.11 9.48
CA VAL A 413 -5.80 -21.51 9.15
C VAL A 413 -6.48 -22.16 10.35
N ALA A 414 -5.82 -23.07 11.05
CA ALA A 414 -6.35 -23.72 12.25
C ALA A 414 -6.60 -22.70 13.38
N THR A 415 -5.68 -21.76 13.61
CA THR A 415 -5.82 -20.75 14.68
C THR A 415 -7.03 -19.86 14.46
N GLU A 416 -7.17 -19.27 13.27
CA GLU A 416 -8.32 -18.40 12.98
C GLU A 416 -9.65 -19.19 13.01
N THR A 417 -9.67 -20.41 12.48
CA THR A 417 -10.89 -21.25 12.48
C THR A 417 -11.29 -21.64 13.91
N ALA A 418 -10.32 -21.95 14.77
CA ALA A 418 -10.57 -22.23 16.18
C ALA A 418 -11.07 -20.99 16.95
N ILE A 419 -10.58 -19.79 16.62
CA ILE A 419 -11.08 -18.52 17.20
C ILE A 419 -12.53 -18.29 16.80
N TYR A 420 -12.85 -18.45 15.52
CA TYR A 420 -14.21 -18.28 14.98
C TYR A 420 -15.22 -19.26 15.61
N ALA A 421 -14.87 -20.56 15.65
CA ALA A 421 -15.71 -21.58 16.27
C ALA A 421 -15.88 -21.40 17.79
N LYS A 422 -14.84 -20.92 18.50
CA LYS A 422 -14.94 -20.58 19.94
C LYS A 422 -15.83 -19.36 20.20
N ARG A 423 -15.86 -18.38 19.28
CA ARG A 423 -16.73 -17.20 19.36
C ARG A 423 -18.19 -17.58 19.10
N LEU A 424 -18.44 -18.37 18.07
CA LEU A 424 -19.77 -18.83 17.65
C LEU A 424 -20.05 -20.27 18.11
N LYS A 425 -20.10 -20.49 19.43
CA LYS A 425 -20.28 -21.83 20.04
C LYS A 425 -21.51 -22.55 19.49
N GLY A 426 -21.32 -23.73 18.91
CA GLY A 426 -22.40 -24.54 18.33
C GLY A 426 -22.60 -24.35 16.82
N ILE A 427 -21.82 -23.48 16.16
CA ILE A 427 -21.78 -23.32 14.70
C ILE A 427 -21.59 -24.67 13.97
N GLU A 428 -20.80 -25.56 14.55
CA GLU A 428 -20.50 -26.89 14.01
C GLU A 428 -21.72 -27.81 13.94
N ASN A 429 -22.79 -27.52 14.69
CA ASN A 429 -24.01 -28.33 14.72
C ASN A 429 -25.14 -27.80 13.83
N LEU A 430 -24.87 -26.75 13.05
CA LEU A 430 -25.84 -26.15 12.12
C LEU A 430 -25.71 -26.68 10.69
N SER A 431 -26.76 -26.47 9.91
CA SER A 431 -26.86 -26.85 8.50
C SER A 431 -27.46 -25.73 7.65
N PHE A 432 -27.15 -25.74 6.35
CA PHE A 432 -27.83 -24.96 5.33
C PHE A 432 -29.30 -25.40 5.14
N SER A 433 -30.04 -24.67 4.31
CA SER A 433 -31.49 -24.87 4.11
C SER A 433 -31.84 -26.24 3.48
N ASP A 434 -30.99 -26.80 2.63
CA ASP A 434 -31.10 -28.16 2.09
C ASP A 434 -30.86 -29.24 3.17
N GLY A 435 -30.00 -28.95 4.16
CA GLY A 435 -29.52 -29.88 5.18
C GLY A 435 -28.03 -30.22 5.08
N THR A 436 -27.31 -29.68 4.09
CA THR A 436 -25.85 -29.74 4.02
C THR A 436 -25.28 -29.15 5.32
N PRO A 437 -24.40 -29.86 6.06
CA PRO A 437 -23.89 -29.36 7.33
C PRO A 437 -22.90 -28.20 7.12
N PHE A 438 -22.74 -27.35 8.13
CA PHE A 438 -21.67 -26.34 8.15
C PHE A 438 -20.28 -26.94 8.39
N ALA A 439 -20.25 -28.07 9.12
CA ALA A 439 -19.10 -28.92 9.34
C ALA A 439 -19.52 -30.38 9.19
N ASP A 440 -18.88 -31.11 8.28
CA ASP A 440 -19.01 -32.56 8.16
C ASP A 440 -18.44 -33.29 9.41
N ILE A 441 -18.46 -34.63 9.40
CA ILE A 441 -17.99 -35.44 10.53
C ILE A 441 -16.48 -35.27 10.76
N GLU A 442 -15.69 -35.23 9.68
CA GLU A 442 -14.22 -35.09 9.72
C GLU A 442 -13.85 -33.67 10.20
N THR A 443 -14.53 -32.64 9.71
CA THR A 443 -14.41 -31.25 10.16
C THR A 443 -14.78 -31.09 11.63
N LYS A 444 -15.79 -31.79 12.14
CA LYS A 444 -16.11 -31.78 13.58
C LYS A 444 -14.99 -32.37 14.43
N GLU A 445 -14.37 -33.46 13.99
CA GLU A 445 -13.23 -34.06 14.69
C GLU A 445 -11.98 -33.17 14.61
N TRP A 446 -11.68 -32.62 13.45
CA TRP A 446 -10.60 -31.65 13.24
C TRP A 446 -10.77 -30.39 14.12
N LEU A 447 -11.97 -29.78 14.11
CA LEU A 447 -12.31 -28.63 14.97
C LEU A 447 -12.12 -28.95 16.45
N LYS A 448 -12.57 -30.13 16.91
CA LYS A 448 -12.39 -30.58 18.29
C LYS A 448 -10.91 -30.72 18.65
N ASN A 449 -10.08 -31.23 17.73
CA ASN A 449 -8.64 -31.39 17.94
C ASN A 449 -7.93 -30.03 18.06
N ILE A 450 -8.17 -29.09 17.13
CA ILE A 450 -7.52 -27.76 17.17
C ILE A 450 -8.00 -26.90 18.36
N ILE A 451 -9.27 -27.02 18.76
CA ILE A 451 -9.84 -26.32 19.91
C ILE A 451 -9.25 -26.86 21.22
N SER A 452 -9.09 -28.18 21.33
CA SER A 452 -8.55 -28.85 22.53
C SER A 452 -7.02 -28.70 22.65
N GLY A 453 -6.30 -28.71 21.53
CA GLY A 453 -4.85 -28.52 21.49
C GLY A 453 -4.37 -27.12 21.89
N SER A 454 -5.24 -26.10 21.85
CA SER A 454 -4.86 -24.70 22.07
C SER A 454 -4.45 -24.34 23.52
N LYS A 455 -4.28 -25.31 24.42
CA LYS A 455 -3.64 -25.11 25.75
C LYS A 455 -2.15 -25.44 25.78
N GLY A 456 -1.58 -25.90 24.66
CA GLY A 456 -0.14 -26.08 24.51
C GLY A 456 0.18 -26.70 23.16
N LEU A 457 0.53 -25.89 22.16
CA LEU A 457 0.99 -26.39 20.86
C LEU A 457 2.44 -26.88 20.95
N GLY A 458 2.61 -28.03 21.59
CA GLY A 458 3.61 -29.01 21.14
C GLY A 458 2.97 -29.83 20.03
N ILE A 459 3.02 -29.35 18.79
CA ILE A 459 2.58 -30.14 17.62
C ILE A 459 3.75 -30.98 17.11
N SER A 460 3.41 -32.21 16.71
CA SER A 460 4.30 -33.23 16.16
C SER A 460 5.30 -32.70 15.14
N SER A 461 6.55 -33.15 15.26
CA SER A 461 7.62 -32.85 14.32
C SER A 461 7.32 -33.34 12.90
N LYS A 462 7.18 -32.40 11.95
CA LYS A 462 7.88 -32.37 10.65
C LYS A 462 7.49 -31.10 9.87
N ALA A 463 8.49 -30.38 9.35
CA ALA A 463 8.36 -29.29 8.37
C ALA A 463 7.62 -27.99 8.78
N SER A 464 8.10 -27.27 9.79
CA SER A 464 8.06 -25.79 9.75
C SER A 464 9.44 -25.28 9.37
N GLY A 465 9.63 -25.07 8.08
CA GLY A 465 10.73 -24.30 7.53
C GLY A 465 10.16 -23.28 6.56
N ALA A 466 10.62 -22.03 6.68
CA ALA A 466 10.31 -20.91 5.81
C ALA A 466 8.90 -20.28 5.91
N LEU A 467 8.61 -19.62 7.05
CA LEU A 467 8.17 -18.23 6.99
C LEU A 467 8.57 -17.36 8.20
N ASP A 468 9.58 -16.51 8.01
CA ASP A 468 9.41 -15.07 8.34
C ASP A 468 10.39 -14.25 7.50
N SER A 469 9.89 -13.59 6.47
CA SER A 469 10.67 -12.67 5.63
C SER A 469 9.78 -11.57 5.10
N LEU A 470 10.18 -10.34 5.42
CA LEU A 470 9.59 -9.04 5.05
C LEU A 470 8.29 -8.64 5.78
N THR A 471 8.46 -8.01 6.95
CA THR A 471 7.77 -6.72 7.18
C THR A 471 8.72 -5.55 7.45
N THR A 472 8.73 -4.63 6.48
CA THR A 472 8.85 -3.16 6.59
C THR A 472 10.17 -2.47 6.99
N GLN A 473 10.42 -1.38 6.25
CA GLN A 473 11.53 -0.44 6.37
C GLN A 473 11.35 0.56 7.54
N THR A 474 12.46 1.22 7.88
CA THR A 474 12.61 2.60 8.44
C THR A 474 11.77 3.08 9.64
N HIS A 475 12.50 3.25 10.76
CA HIS A 475 12.46 4.32 11.79
C HIS A 475 11.17 5.07 12.18
N GLY A 476 10.99 5.17 13.52
CA GLY A 476 10.48 6.38 14.18
C GLY A 476 9.20 6.20 14.99
N ASP A 477 9.29 5.58 16.18
CA ASP A 477 8.50 5.95 17.38
C ASP A 477 8.87 5.07 18.60
N GLU A 478 9.29 5.71 19.70
CA GLU A 478 10.10 5.13 20.78
C GLU A 478 9.34 4.27 21.82
N GLN A 479 8.12 3.80 21.53
CA GLN A 479 7.36 2.93 22.45
C GLN A 479 7.12 1.50 21.92
N SER A 480 7.70 1.15 20.76
CA SER A 480 7.55 -0.16 20.11
C SER A 480 8.66 -1.18 20.45
N HIS A 481 9.61 -0.82 21.32
CA HIS A 481 10.92 -1.48 21.39
C HIS A 481 10.90 -2.95 21.84
N GLY A 482 9.92 -3.40 22.64
CA GLY A 482 9.84 -4.79 23.12
C GLY A 482 9.36 -5.81 22.08
N LEU A 483 8.47 -5.43 21.16
CA LEU A 483 7.78 -6.38 20.26
C LEU A 483 8.48 -6.59 18.90
N ARG A 484 9.46 -5.74 18.59
CA ARG A 484 10.34 -5.89 17.43
C ARG A 484 11.59 -6.69 17.77
N ASP A 485 12.02 -6.61 19.03
CA ASP A 485 13.29 -7.16 19.50
C ASP A 485 13.23 -8.68 19.75
N GLY A 486 12.15 -9.18 20.36
CA GLY A 486 11.92 -10.62 20.51
C GLY A 486 11.87 -11.38 19.17
N ARG A 487 11.39 -10.76 18.08
CA ARG A 487 11.42 -11.33 16.72
C ARG A 487 12.84 -11.46 16.17
N GLN A 488 13.74 -10.52 16.48
CA GLN A 488 15.14 -10.60 16.07
C GLN A 488 15.89 -11.71 16.82
N VAL A 489 15.69 -11.81 18.14
CA VAL A 489 16.28 -12.90 18.96
C VAL A 489 15.77 -14.26 18.48
N HIS A 490 14.47 -14.39 18.18
CA HIS A 490 13.90 -15.63 17.67
C HIS A 490 14.47 -16.04 16.30
N ARG A 491 14.59 -15.10 15.35
CA ARG A 491 15.22 -15.35 14.03
C ARG A 491 16.66 -15.86 14.19
N ILE A 492 17.48 -15.18 15.00
CA ILE A 492 18.88 -15.56 15.22
C ILE A 492 18.94 -16.95 15.90
N ALA A 493 18.04 -17.25 16.84
CA ALA A 493 17.98 -18.58 17.46
C ALA A 493 17.65 -19.69 16.44
N LEU A 494 16.71 -19.46 15.50
CA LEU A 494 16.39 -20.41 14.44
C LEU A 494 17.58 -20.67 13.50
N GLU A 495 18.31 -19.63 13.10
CA GLU A 495 19.49 -19.76 12.25
C GLU A 495 20.66 -20.47 12.98
N ILE A 496 20.85 -20.21 14.28
CA ILE A 496 21.80 -20.98 15.11
C ILE A 496 21.40 -22.45 15.18
N SER A 497 20.12 -22.77 15.42
CA SER A 497 19.64 -24.16 15.45
C SER A 497 19.78 -24.87 14.10
N ALA A 498 19.63 -24.14 12.97
CA ALA A 498 19.88 -24.68 11.64
C ALA A 498 21.37 -25.03 11.43
N ALA A 499 22.28 -24.19 11.91
CA ALA A 499 23.71 -24.46 11.83
C ALA A 499 24.18 -25.53 12.85
N GLU A 500 23.54 -25.65 14.03
CA GLU A 500 23.73 -26.79 14.94
C GLU A 500 23.33 -28.12 14.28
N LYS A 501 22.27 -28.13 13.47
CA LYS A 501 21.91 -29.30 12.65
C LYS A 501 22.99 -29.66 11.63
N MET A 502 23.63 -28.68 11.00
CA MET A 502 24.75 -28.93 10.07
C MET A 502 25.97 -29.57 10.78
N VAL A 503 26.21 -29.24 12.05
CA VAL A 503 27.21 -29.94 12.88
C VAL A 503 26.84 -31.41 13.10
N LEU A 504 25.55 -31.71 13.35
CA LEU A 504 25.06 -33.10 13.46
C LEU A 504 25.19 -33.88 12.14
N GLU A 505 25.09 -33.19 11.00
CA GLU A 505 25.36 -33.71 9.65
C GLU A 505 26.88 -33.79 9.32
N ASN A 506 27.75 -33.55 10.31
CA ASN A 506 29.23 -33.56 10.20
C ASN A 506 29.81 -32.50 9.23
N ARG A 507 29.07 -31.41 8.97
CA ARG A 507 29.45 -30.29 8.07
C ARG A 507 29.87 -29.05 8.87
N ILE A 508 30.91 -29.23 9.70
CA ILE A 508 31.36 -28.22 10.67
C ILE A 508 31.84 -26.93 9.98
N ASP A 509 32.61 -27.05 8.89
CA ASP A 509 33.17 -25.89 8.19
C ASP A 509 32.08 -25.03 7.51
N GLU A 510 31.01 -25.67 7.02
CA GLU A 510 29.85 -25.00 6.45
C GLU A 510 29.01 -24.31 7.54
N ALA A 511 28.82 -24.95 8.69
CA ALA A 511 28.14 -24.35 9.84
C ALA A 511 28.89 -23.11 10.38
N LEU A 512 30.22 -23.19 10.47
CA LEU A 512 31.06 -22.09 10.95
C LEU A 512 31.12 -20.94 9.94
N SER A 513 31.30 -21.22 8.66
CA SER A 513 31.32 -20.18 7.62
C SER A 513 29.97 -19.48 7.48
N TYR A 514 28.85 -20.21 7.61
CA TYR A 514 27.50 -19.65 7.65
C TYR A 514 27.31 -18.64 8.80
N ILE A 515 27.63 -19.02 10.05
CA ILE A 515 27.53 -18.08 11.19
C ILE A 515 28.52 -16.91 11.06
N MET A 516 29.74 -17.13 10.58
CA MET A 516 30.70 -16.04 10.38
C MET A 516 30.23 -15.03 9.32
N ALA A 517 29.60 -15.49 8.24
CA ALA A 517 28.98 -14.63 7.24
C ALA A 517 27.80 -13.83 7.83
N SER A 518 26.89 -14.49 8.57
CA SER A 518 25.75 -13.81 9.21
C SER A 518 26.20 -12.77 10.26
N LYS A 519 27.25 -13.07 11.03
CA LYS A 519 27.90 -12.12 11.94
C LYS A 519 28.52 -10.93 11.20
N ALA A 520 29.15 -11.15 10.05
CA ALA A 520 29.74 -10.08 9.24
C ALA A 520 28.68 -9.17 8.58
N ALA A 521 27.52 -9.73 8.20
CA ALA A 521 26.39 -8.97 7.67
C ALA A 521 25.61 -8.17 8.74
N SER A 522 25.88 -8.41 10.03
CA SER A 522 25.13 -7.82 11.15
C SER A 522 25.40 -6.34 11.35
N ARG A 523 24.32 -5.55 11.40
CA ARG A 523 24.37 -4.08 11.45
C ARG A 523 24.40 -3.53 12.87
N SER A 524 23.82 -4.24 13.83
CA SER A 524 23.81 -3.87 15.25
C SER A 524 24.90 -4.58 16.06
N GLU A 525 25.46 -3.91 17.08
CA GLU A 525 26.38 -4.54 18.04
C GLU A 525 25.70 -5.64 18.86
N ARG A 526 24.40 -5.47 19.17
CA ARG A 526 23.59 -6.49 19.84
C ARG A 526 23.43 -7.75 18.99
N GLU A 527 23.15 -7.60 17.69
CA GLU A 527 23.11 -8.74 16.75
C GLU A 527 24.47 -9.43 16.70
N ARG A 528 25.58 -8.69 16.57
CA ARG A 528 26.94 -9.26 16.58
C ARG A 528 27.27 -10.00 17.87
N PHE A 529 26.75 -9.55 19.01
CA PHE A 529 26.90 -10.23 20.30
C PHE A 529 26.10 -11.53 20.35
N LEU A 530 24.83 -11.52 19.94
CA LEU A 530 24.00 -12.74 19.85
C LEU A 530 24.61 -13.78 18.89
N TRP A 531 25.14 -13.34 17.74
CA TRP A 531 25.88 -14.21 16.81
C TRP A 531 27.20 -14.74 17.40
N LYS A 532 27.88 -13.97 18.27
CA LYS A 532 29.06 -14.43 19.01
C LYS A 532 28.69 -15.55 20.00
N LEU A 533 27.57 -15.42 20.70
CA LEU A 533 27.04 -16.47 21.59
C LEU A 533 26.66 -17.73 20.79
N GLY A 534 25.99 -17.56 19.64
CA GLY A 534 25.64 -18.66 18.73
C GLY A 534 26.87 -19.41 18.21
N LEU A 535 27.90 -18.69 17.75
CA LEU A 535 29.19 -19.28 17.36
C LEU A 535 29.79 -20.13 18.47
N CYS A 536 29.71 -19.69 19.73
CA CYS A 536 30.24 -20.43 20.86
C CYS A 536 29.41 -21.69 21.17
N LYS A 537 28.07 -21.63 21.08
CA LYS A 537 27.20 -22.83 21.18
C LYS A 537 27.59 -23.89 20.12
N ILE A 538 27.83 -23.45 18.88
CA ILE A 538 28.31 -24.31 17.78
C ILE A 538 29.70 -24.89 18.03
N LEU A 539 30.67 -24.09 18.50
CA LEU A 539 32.00 -24.60 18.82
C LEU A 539 31.98 -25.64 19.95
N ILE A 540 31.08 -25.48 20.94
CA ILE A 540 30.85 -26.48 22.00
C ILE A 540 30.26 -27.76 21.41
N SER A 541 29.22 -27.67 20.56
CA SER A 541 28.58 -28.85 19.95
C SER A 541 29.51 -29.61 19.01
N ALA A 542 30.37 -28.88 18.26
CA ALA A 542 31.44 -29.40 17.43
C ALA A 542 32.67 -29.91 18.22
N LYS A 543 32.63 -29.86 19.56
CA LYS A 543 33.71 -30.25 20.49
C LYS A 543 35.04 -29.48 20.33
N GLN A 544 35.01 -28.31 19.68
CA GLN A 544 36.16 -27.44 19.44
C GLN A 544 36.42 -26.50 20.63
N ILE A 545 36.58 -27.07 21.83
CA ILE A 545 36.66 -26.34 23.11
C ILE A 545 37.88 -25.39 23.15
N VAL A 546 39.00 -25.77 22.52
CA VAL A 546 40.19 -24.93 22.42
C VAL A 546 39.87 -23.59 21.72
N ILE A 547 39.14 -23.64 20.60
CA ILE A 547 38.75 -22.44 19.84
C ILE A 547 37.67 -21.66 20.60
N ALA A 548 36.71 -22.35 21.23
CA ALA A 548 35.67 -21.71 22.04
C ALA A 548 36.25 -20.88 23.21
N SER A 549 37.35 -21.34 23.80
CA SER A 549 37.98 -20.68 24.95
C SER A 549 38.47 -19.25 24.67
N SER A 550 38.94 -18.97 23.45
CA SER A 550 39.39 -17.65 23.02
C SER A 550 38.29 -16.57 23.06
N TYR A 551 37.01 -16.98 23.10
CA TYR A 551 35.86 -16.08 23.15
C TYR A 551 35.32 -15.88 24.58
N VAL A 552 35.82 -16.60 25.59
CA VAL A 552 35.26 -16.53 26.96
C VAL A 552 35.44 -15.14 27.57
N ASP A 553 36.67 -14.62 27.59
CA ASP A 553 36.94 -13.31 28.18
C ASP A 553 36.27 -12.17 27.37
N ASP A 554 36.14 -12.32 26.05
CA ASP A 554 35.42 -11.40 25.13
C ASP A 554 33.89 -11.43 25.34
N ILE A 555 33.31 -12.57 25.71
CA ILE A 555 31.90 -12.66 26.12
C ILE A 555 31.69 -11.97 27.47
N LEU A 556 32.54 -12.25 28.46
CA LEU A 556 32.43 -11.66 29.80
C LEU A 556 32.60 -10.13 29.75
N GLN A 557 33.62 -9.64 29.03
CA GLN A 557 33.82 -8.21 28.80
C GLN A 557 32.62 -7.58 28.07
N GLY A 558 31.99 -8.27 27.13
CA GLY A 558 30.78 -7.78 26.46
C GLY A 558 29.59 -7.62 27.42
N VAL A 559 29.35 -8.58 28.31
CA VAL A 559 28.28 -8.49 29.33
C VAL A 559 28.46 -7.27 30.23
N GLU A 560 29.70 -6.94 30.61
CA GLU A 560 30.02 -5.77 31.43
C GLU A 560 29.95 -4.46 30.64
N THR A 561 30.57 -4.41 29.46
CA THR A 561 30.66 -3.20 28.62
C THR A 561 29.29 -2.70 28.19
N PHE A 562 28.36 -3.61 27.85
CA PHE A 562 26.99 -3.27 27.49
C PHE A 562 26.01 -3.28 28.69
N ASN A 563 26.52 -3.50 29.92
CA ASN A 563 25.74 -3.54 31.16
C ASN A 563 24.47 -4.43 31.10
N LEU A 564 24.56 -5.56 30.38
CA LEU A 564 23.41 -6.42 30.06
C LEU A 564 22.70 -6.94 31.31
N LYS A 565 23.43 -7.08 32.42
CA LYS A 565 22.92 -7.46 33.76
C LYS A 565 21.73 -6.60 34.23
N SER A 566 21.63 -5.35 33.77
CA SER A 566 20.58 -4.40 34.17
C SER A 566 19.45 -4.20 33.16
N TRP A 567 19.66 -4.54 31.90
CA TRP A 567 18.74 -4.21 30.79
C TRP A 567 18.24 -5.46 30.04
N GLU A 568 19.07 -6.49 29.91
CA GLU A 568 18.73 -7.76 29.23
C GLU A 568 19.23 -8.97 30.05
N PRO A 569 18.66 -9.22 31.24
CA PRO A 569 19.17 -10.24 32.16
C PRO A 569 19.14 -11.65 31.57
N GLU A 570 18.18 -11.97 30.69
CA GLU A 570 18.10 -13.27 30.02
C GLU A 570 19.32 -13.56 29.13
N ILE A 571 19.74 -12.57 28.34
CA ILE A 571 20.92 -12.67 27.46
C ILE A 571 22.21 -12.68 28.29
N ALA A 572 22.26 -11.89 29.37
CA ALA A 572 23.38 -11.91 30.30
C ALA A 572 23.56 -13.31 30.94
N VAL A 573 22.47 -13.94 31.39
CA VAL A 573 22.51 -15.30 31.97
C VAL A 573 22.89 -16.35 30.93
N ASP A 574 22.37 -16.27 29.70
CA ASP A 574 22.77 -17.19 28.62
C ASP A 574 24.26 -17.04 28.27
N ALA A 575 24.77 -15.81 28.17
CA ALA A 575 26.19 -15.53 27.93
C ALA A 575 27.10 -16.09 29.05
N LEU A 576 26.73 -15.85 30.31
CA LEU A 576 27.43 -16.38 31.49
C LEU A 576 27.38 -17.91 31.54
N SER A 577 26.26 -18.53 31.16
CA SER A 577 26.09 -20.00 31.13
C SER A 577 26.96 -20.66 30.05
N ILE A 578 27.10 -20.03 28.88
CA ILE A 578 28.00 -20.48 27.81
C ILE A 578 29.46 -20.38 28.27
N ALA A 579 29.86 -19.22 28.82
CA ALA A 579 31.20 -19.03 29.36
C ALA A 579 31.55 -20.07 30.45
N LEU A 580 30.64 -20.30 31.40
CA LEU A 580 30.76 -21.33 32.44
C LEU A 580 30.91 -22.74 31.87
N THR A 581 30.15 -23.08 30.82
CA THR A 581 30.22 -24.38 30.15
C THR A 581 31.60 -24.60 29.52
N ILE A 582 32.13 -23.59 28.82
CA ILE A 582 33.48 -23.66 28.21
C ILE A 582 34.55 -23.82 29.30
N LEU A 583 34.49 -23.01 30.37
CA LEU A 583 35.45 -23.06 31.47
C LEU A 583 35.47 -24.41 32.20
N ARG A 584 34.29 -25.03 32.41
CA ARG A 584 34.15 -26.39 32.97
C ARG A 584 34.74 -27.47 32.05
N LEU A 585 34.54 -27.34 30.74
CA LEU A 585 35.06 -28.29 29.75
C LEU A 585 36.58 -28.19 29.53
N GLN A 586 37.22 -27.08 29.92
CA GLN A 586 38.67 -26.90 29.79
C GLN A 586 39.53 -27.54 30.89
N GLN A 587 38.96 -27.90 32.04
CA GLN A 587 39.68 -28.56 33.15
C GLN A 587 41.01 -27.90 33.61
N ASN A 588 41.12 -26.56 33.51
CA ASN A 588 42.29 -25.82 33.99
C ASN A 588 42.12 -25.39 35.47
N GLU A 589 43.11 -25.70 36.32
CA GLU A 589 43.10 -25.42 37.77
C GLU A 589 42.90 -23.92 38.10
N GLY A 590 43.34 -23.00 37.23
CA GLY A 590 43.15 -21.56 37.40
C GLY A 590 41.71 -21.05 37.21
N ASN A 591 40.79 -21.87 36.69
CA ASN A 591 39.44 -21.44 36.34
C ASN A 591 38.44 -21.48 37.51
N GLU A 592 38.75 -22.15 38.62
CA GLU A 592 37.81 -22.35 39.74
C GLU A 592 37.26 -21.03 40.31
N GLN A 593 38.11 -20.01 40.42
CA GLN A 593 37.71 -18.68 40.91
C GLN A 593 36.79 -17.95 39.93
N LYS A 594 37.08 -18.03 38.61
CA LYS A 594 36.19 -17.48 37.57
C LYS A 594 34.84 -18.21 37.57
N ILE A 595 34.85 -19.54 37.68
CA ILE A 595 33.65 -20.39 37.76
C ILE A 595 32.77 -20.01 38.96
N ALA A 596 33.36 -19.89 40.16
CA ALA A 596 32.64 -19.50 41.36
C ALA A 596 32.02 -18.09 41.26
N SER A 597 32.75 -17.14 40.64
CA SER A 597 32.25 -15.79 40.39
C SER A 597 31.05 -15.81 39.44
N ILE A 598 31.16 -16.50 38.30
CA ILE A 598 30.09 -16.59 37.30
C ILE A 598 28.83 -17.27 37.87
N ILE A 599 28.98 -18.34 38.65
CA ILE A 599 27.84 -19.01 39.31
C ILE A 599 27.13 -18.04 40.28
N LYS A 600 27.89 -17.24 41.03
CA LYS A 600 27.32 -16.20 41.92
C LYS A 600 26.56 -15.13 41.12
N GLU A 601 27.07 -14.71 39.96
CA GLU A 601 26.38 -13.74 39.12
C GLU A 601 25.09 -14.29 38.50
N ILE A 602 25.11 -15.53 37.98
CA ILE A 602 23.89 -16.20 37.51
C ILE A 602 22.87 -16.33 38.64
N SER A 603 23.31 -16.70 39.85
CA SER A 603 22.44 -16.83 41.04
C SER A 603 21.76 -15.53 41.47
N LEU A 604 22.34 -14.37 41.13
CA LEU A 604 21.77 -13.05 41.41
C LEU A 604 20.78 -12.58 40.33
N LEU A 605 20.85 -13.13 39.12
CA LEU A 605 20.01 -12.75 37.97
C LEU A 605 18.85 -13.74 37.76
N ASP A 606 19.12 -15.05 37.82
CA ASP A 606 18.14 -16.11 37.68
C ASP A 606 18.50 -17.29 38.63
N PRO A 607 17.87 -17.35 39.83
CA PRO A 607 18.12 -18.43 40.77
C PRO A 607 17.59 -19.79 40.29
N ILE A 608 16.68 -19.84 39.31
CA ILE A 608 16.14 -21.09 38.76
C ILE A 608 17.14 -21.71 37.79
N LYS A 609 17.72 -20.91 36.87
CA LYS A 609 18.84 -21.40 36.04
C LYS A 609 20.05 -21.75 36.90
N ALA A 610 20.37 -20.99 37.94
CA ALA A 610 21.46 -21.33 38.86
C ALA A 610 21.29 -22.73 39.50
N LEU A 611 20.09 -23.06 39.98
CA LEU A 611 19.78 -24.38 40.55
C LEU A 611 19.89 -25.56 39.57
N ASN A 612 19.78 -25.31 38.25
CA ASN A 612 19.97 -26.34 37.22
C ASN A 612 21.43 -26.46 36.75
N ILE A 613 22.32 -25.58 37.22
CA ILE A 613 23.72 -25.45 36.79
C ILE A 613 24.70 -25.86 37.90
N ILE A 614 24.27 -25.74 39.17
CA ILE A 614 24.97 -26.23 40.37
C ILE A 614 24.79 -27.75 40.50
#